data_AF-S0KDS5-F1
#
_entry.id   AF-S0KDS5-F1
#
_cell.length_a   1.000
_cell.length_b   1.000
_cell.length_c   1.000
_cell.angle_alpha   90.00
_cell.angle_beta   90.00
_cell.angle_gamma   90.00
#
_symmetry.space_group_name_H-M   'P 1'
#
loop_
_entity.id
_entity.type
_entity.pdbx_description
1 polymer ?
#
loop_
_entity_poly.entity_id
_entity_poly.type
_entity_poly.pdbx_seq_one_letter_code
_entity_poly.pdbx_strand_id
1 'polypeptide(L)'
;MTDMTDNQERFKEQYIADIFEGTGEMDEELLKLFDVVLAEFNDNSDDMSAFIQAIIDEYTPPEPNELEQLKQENAELRQRQEMSEEALLQLSDMILSK
;
A
#
# COMPACT_ATOMS: atom_id res chain seq x y z
N MET A 1 6.06 -26.48 4.73
CA MET A 1 5.05 -25.88 3.85
C MET A 1 3.73 -26.29 4.44
N THR A 2 3.08 -25.39 5.17
CA THR A 2 1.74 -25.63 5.68
C THR A 2 0.83 -25.50 4.47
N ASP A 3 0.27 -26.60 4.02
CA ASP A 3 -0.67 -26.65 2.90
C ASP A 3 -1.89 -25.82 3.33
N MET A 4 -2.20 -24.75 2.59
CA MET A 4 -3.43 -23.98 2.84
C MET A 4 -4.62 -24.87 2.46
N THR A 5 -5.68 -24.83 3.25
CA THR A 5 -6.91 -25.56 2.94
C THR A 5 -7.66 -24.85 1.80
N ASP A 6 -8.48 -25.59 1.06
CA ASP A 6 -9.34 -25.03 0.00
C ASP A 6 -10.17 -23.84 0.51
N ASN A 7 -10.66 -23.90 1.76
CA ASN A 7 -11.41 -22.81 2.38
C ASN A 7 -10.55 -21.58 2.65
N GLN A 8 -9.30 -21.75 3.08
CA GLN A 8 -8.35 -20.66 3.29
C GLN A 8 -7.99 -19.97 1.99
N GLU A 9 -7.76 -20.73 0.91
CA GLU A 9 -7.50 -20.17 -0.41
C GLU A 9 -8.71 -19.36 -0.92
N ARG A 10 -9.91 -19.94 -0.83
CA ARG A 10 -11.15 -19.26 -1.23
C ARG A 10 -11.44 -18.02 -0.40
N PHE A 11 -11.20 -18.08 0.91
CA PHE A 11 -11.33 -16.91 1.78
C PHE A 11 -10.35 -15.81 1.36
N LYS A 12 -9.08 -16.16 1.07
CA LYS A 12 -8.08 -15.20 0.62
C LYS A 12 -8.51 -14.54 -0.68
N GLU A 13 -8.89 -15.30 -1.71
CA GLU A 13 -9.33 -14.76 -2.99
C GLU A 13 -10.54 -13.83 -2.85
N GLN A 14 -11.55 -14.24 -2.08
CA GLN A 14 -12.75 -13.44 -1.85
C GLN A 14 -12.45 -12.18 -1.03
N TYR A 15 -11.61 -12.30 0.01
CA TYR A 15 -11.18 -11.17 0.83
C TYR A 15 -10.46 -10.12 -0.01
N ILE A 16 -9.58 -10.55 -0.93
CA ILE A 16 -8.88 -9.62 -1.83
C ILE A 16 -9.87 -8.93 -2.76
N ALA A 17 -10.78 -9.70 -3.37
CA ALA A 17 -11.77 -9.17 -4.30
C ALA A 17 -12.71 -8.15 -3.63
N ASP A 18 -13.18 -8.40 -2.40
CA ASP A 18 -14.10 -7.50 -1.69
C ASP A 18 -13.39 -6.29 -1.07
N ILE A 19 -12.21 -6.50 -0.45
CA ILE A 19 -11.51 -5.46 0.33
C ILE A 19 -10.62 -4.57 -0.55
N PHE A 20 -9.89 -5.14 -1.51
CA PHE A 20 -8.94 -4.40 -2.33
C PHE A 20 -9.52 -4.00 -3.70
N GLU A 21 -10.36 -4.84 -4.32
CA GLU A 21 -10.94 -4.57 -5.64
C GLU A 21 -12.40 -4.07 -5.58
N GLY A 22 -13.09 -4.33 -4.47
CA GLY A 22 -14.53 -4.14 -4.31
C GLY A 22 -14.91 -2.88 -3.53
N THR A 23 -15.93 -3.00 -2.68
CA THR A 23 -16.48 -1.90 -1.87
C THR A 23 -15.66 -1.61 -0.61
N GLY A 24 -14.70 -2.47 -0.26
CA GLY A 24 -13.93 -2.35 0.98
C GLY A 24 -14.66 -2.91 2.21
N GLU A 25 -15.75 -3.67 2.00
CA GLU A 25 -16.57 -4.25 3.07
C GLU A 25 -16.68 -5.77 2.91
N MET A 26 -16.71 -6.49 4.03
CA MET A 26 -16.94 -7.93 4.00
C MET A 26 -18.42 -8.22 3.74
N ASP A 27 -18.72 -8.89 2.63
CA ASP A 27 -20.06 -9.40 2.35
C ASP A 27 -20.44 -10.58 3.27
N GLU A 28 -21.74 -10.88 3.37
CA GLU A 28 -22.27 -12.04 4.11
C GLU A 28 -21.63 -13.37 3.68
N GLU A 29 -21.25 -13.51 2.41
CA GLU A 29 -20.55 -14.71 1.93
C GLU A 29 -19.13 -14.82 2.49
N LEU A 30 -18.40 -13.70 2.56
CA LEU A 30 -17.07 -13.64 3.14
C LEU A 30 -17.09 -13.88 4.66
N LEU A 31 -18.11 -13.36 5.35
CA LEU A 31 -18.31 -13.62 6.79
C LEU A 31 -18.60 -15.09 7.09
N LYS A 32 -19.32 -15.81 6.21
CA LYS A 32 -19.52 -17.26 6.36
C LYS A 32 -18.23 -18.03 6.15
N LEU A 33 -17.43 -17.63 5.17
CA LEU A 33 -16.11 -18.23 4.94
C LEU A 33 -15.16 -17.97 6.12
N PHE A 34 -15.24 -16.79 6.74
CA PHE A 34 -14.49 -16.48 7.95
C PHE A 34 -14.75 -17.49 9.06
N ASP A 35 -16.02 -17.79 9.36
CA ASP A 35 -16.41 -18.77 10.39
C ASP A 35 -15.89 -20.18 10.08
N VAL A 36 -15.96 -20.60 8.81
CA VAL A 36 -15.44 -21.91 8.37
C VAL A 36 -13.93 -22.00 8.58
N VAL A 37 -13.19 -20.97 8.15
CA VAL A 37 -11.72 -20.94 8.29
C VAL A 37 -11.32 -20.81 9.76
N LEU A 38 -12.05 -20.04 10.56
CA LEU A 38 -11.84 -19.94 12.00
C LEU A 38 -12.01 -21.30 12.69
N ALA A 39 -13.02 -22.08 12.30
CA ALA A 39 -13.20 -23.44 12.80
C ALA A 39 -12.04 -24.38 12.42
N GLU A 40 -11.43 -24.20 11.23
CA GLU A 40 -10.23 -24.94 10.84
C GLU A 40 -9.01 -24.59 11.72
N PHE A 41 -8.95 -23.35 12.22
CA PHE A 41 -7.98 -22.92 13.22
C PHE A 41 -8.38 -23.29 14.66
N ASN A 42 -9.33 -24.23 14.86
CA ASN A 42 -9.80 -24.65 16.17
C ASN A 42 -10.35 -23.47 16.99
N ASP A 43 -11.12 -22.60 16.34
CA ASP A 43 -11.70 -21.37 16.91
C ASP A 43 -10.64 -20.42 17.50
N ASN A 44 -9.38 -20.54 17.05
CA ASN A 44 -8.32 -19.65 17.48
C ASN A 44 -8.36 -18.33 16.70
N SER A 45 -8.91 -17.31 17.37
CA SER A 45 -8.96 -15.95 16.83
C SER A 45 -7.57 -15.38 16.55
N ASP A 46 -6.51 -15.82 17.24
CA ASP A 46 -5.15 -15.31 17.07
C ASP A 46 -4.56 -15.79 15.74
N ASP A 47 -4.68 -17.10 15.45
CA ASP A 47 -4.25 -17.69 14.16
C ASP A 47 -5.04 -17.10 12.99
N MET A 48 -6.36 -16.92 13.15
CA MET A 48 -7.20 -16.30 12.11
C MET A 48 -6.81 -14.83 11.86
N SER A 49 -6.50 -14.09 12.93
CA SER A 49 -6.03 -12.71 12.81
C SER A 49 -4.66 -12.64 12.12
N ALA A 50 -3.74 -13.54 12.47
CA ALA A 50 -2.44 -13.64 11.84
C ALA A 50 -2.55 -13.98 10.34
N PHE A 51 -3.49 -14.84 9.99
CA PHE A 51 -3.78 -15.19 8.60
C PHE A 51 -4.27 -13.99 7.79
N ILE A 52 -5.25 -13.24 8.29
CA ILE A 52 -5.74 -12.01 7.64
C ILE A 52 -4.63 -10.97 7.53
N GLN A 53 -3.86 -10.77 8.60
CA GLN A 53 -2.76 -9.82 8.60
C GLN A 53 -1.69 -10.16 7.56
N ALA A 54 -1.41 -11.44 7.33
CA ALA A 54 -0.50 -11.89 6.27
C ALA A 54 -1.04 -11.58 4.86
N ILE A 55 -2.36 -11.70 4.64
CA ILE A 55 -3.00 -11.30 3.38
C ILE A 55 -2.87 -9.78 3.18
N ILE A 56 -3.17 -8.99 4.22
CA ILE A 56 -3.05 -7.54 4.18
C ILE A 56 -1.62 -7.11 3.89
N ASP A 57 -0.62 -7.71 4.54
CA ASP A 57 0.81 -7.40 4.34
C ASP A 57 1.28 -7.75 2.91
N GLU A 58 0.75 -8.83 2.32
CA GLU A 58 1.08 -9.24 0.96
C GLU A 58 0.45 -8.33 -0.11
N TYR A 59 -0.78 -7.85 0.12
CA TYR A 59 -1.55 -7.08 -0.87
C TYR A 59 -1.54 -5.57 -0.66
N THR A 60 -1.21 -5.09 0.55
CA THR A 60 -1.03 -3.67 0.81
C THR A 60 0.40 -3.32 0.44
N PRO A 61 0.65 -2.51 -0.60
CA PRO A 61 1.99 -2.02 -0.85
C PRO A 61 2.50 -1.32 0.42
N PRO A 62 3.77 -1.49 0.80
CA PRO A 62 4.31 -0.77 1.94
C PRO A 62 4.02 0.72 1.73
N GLU A 63 3.42 1.37 2.73
CA GLU A 63 3.20 2.81 2.69
C GLU A 63 4.50 3.48 2.21
N PRO A 64 4.44 4.46 1.29
CA PRO A 64 5.64 5.11 0.78
C PRO A 64 6.41 5.63 1.98
N ASN A 65 7.52 4.93 2.23
CA ASN A 65 8.29 5.10 3.45
C ASN A 65 8.74 6.57 3.50
N GLU A 66 8.97 7.16 4.67
CA GLU A 66 9.36 8.57 4.81
C GLU A 66 10.49 9.00 3.84
N LEU A 67 11.32 8.04 3.43
CA LEU A 67 12.36 8.15 2.41
C LEU A 67 11.86 8.50 0.99
N GLU A 68 10.72 7.95 0.54
CA GLU A 68 10.13 8.27 -0.76
C GLU A 68 9.53 9.67 -0.77
N GLN A 69 8.89 10.08 0.33
CA GLN A 69 8.42 11.45 0.53
C GLN A 69 9.60 12.44 0.51
N LEU A 70 10.69 12.13 1.23
CA LEU A 70 11.91 12.93 1.23
C LEU A 70 12.59 13.01 -0.14
N LYS A 71 12.51 11.96 -0.97
CA LYS A 71 13.02 11.99 -2.34
C LYS A 71 12.19 12.92 -3.22
N GLN A 72 10.87 12.91 -3.05
CA GLN A 72 9.97 13.81 -3.76
C GLN A 72 10.20 15.27 -3.36
N GLU A 73 10.28 15.56 -2.06
CA GLU A 73 10.60 16.90 -1.55
C GLU A 73 11.98 17.39 -2.06
N ASN A 74 13.00 16.53 -2.06
CA ASN A 74 14.31 16.89 -2.61
C ASN A 74 14.27 17.16 -4.11
N ALA A 75 13.48 16.41 -4.88
CA ALA A 75 13.33 16.64 -6.32
C ALA A 75 12.68 18.01 -6.60
N GLU A 76 11.63 18.35 -5.85
CA GLU A 76 10.97 19.66 -5.96
C GLU A 76 11.89 20.82 -5.54
N LEU A 77 12.65 20.65 -4.45
CA LEU A 77 13.63 21.64 -4.01
C LEU A 77 14.73 21.86 -5.04
N ARG A 78 15.25 20.78 -5.65
CA ARG A 78 16.25 20.88 -6.72
C ARG A 78 15.70 21.58 -7.96
N GLN A 79 14.47 21.27 -8.37
CA GLN A 79 13.82 21.94 -9.49
C GLN A 79 13.65 23.45 -9.23
N ARG A 80 13.27 23.82 -8.00
CA ARG A 80 13.14 25.23 -7.61
C ARG A 80 14.48 25.96 -7.59
N GLN A 81 15.54 25.31 -7.15
CA GLN A 81 16.89 25.87 -7.20
C GLN A 81 17.34 26.11 -8.63
N GLU A 82 17.17 25.12 -9.51
CA GLU A 82 17.57 25.23 -10.92
C GLU A 82 16.86 26.40 -11.62
N MET A 83 15.54 26.51 -11.46
CA MET A 83 14.79 27.66 -11.98
C MET A 83 15.24 29.01 -11.39
N SER A 84 15.61 29.03 -10.11
CA SER A 84 16.10 30.25 -9.46
C SER A 84 17.49 30.64 -9.98
N GLU A 85 18.37 29.67 -10.20
CA GLU A 85 19.71 29.87 -10.74
C GLU A 85 19.64 30.36 -12.19
N GLU A 86 18.77 29.76 -13.01
CA GLU A 86 18.51 30.22 -14.38
C GLU A 86 17.97 31.65 -14.41
N ALA A 87 17.00 31.99 -13.55
CA ALA A 87 16.47 33.35 -13.46
C ALA A 87 17.55 34.37 -13.04
N LEU A 88 18.44 34.00 -12.11
CA LEU A 88 19.55 34.86 -11.68
C LEU A 88 20.59 35.07 -12.78
N LEU A 89 20.89 34.02 -13.56
CA LEU A 89 21.78 34.11 -14.72
C LEU A 89 21.20 35.03 -15.79
N GLN A 90 19.91 34.88 -16.12
CA GLN A 90 19.23 35.76 -17.07
C GLN A 90 19.22 37.24 -16.62
N LEU A 91 18.97 37.49 -15.32
CA LEU A 91 19.04 38.84 -14.75
C LEU A 91 20.46 39.43 -14.85
N SER A 92 21.48 38.61 -14.59
CA SER A 92 22.88 39.03 -14.68
C SER A 92 23.27 39.39 -16.12
N ASP A 93 22.85 38.59 -17.10
CA ASP A 93 23.12 38.84 -18.52
C ASP A 93 22.46 40.14 -19.02
N MET A 94 21.22 40.42 -18.59
CA MET A 94 20.52 41.67 -18.89
C MET A 94 21.18 42.92 -18.27
N ILE A 95 21.80 42.78 -17.09
CA ILE A 95 22.52 43.89 -16.43
C ILE A 95 23.87 44.11 -17.11
N LEU A 96 24.56 43.06 -17.52
CA LEU A 96 25.89 43.10 -18.15
C LEU A 96 25.86 43.47 -19.65
N SER A 97 24.71 43.33 -20.33
CA SER A 97 24.50 43.75 -21.72
C SER A 97 24.14 45.24 -21.89
N LYS A 98 24.22 46.06 -20.84
CA LYS A 98 24.09 47.53 -20.89
C LYS A 98 25.45 48.22 -20.85
#